data_AF-A0A7S1QLS8-F1
#
_entry.id   AF-A0A7S1QLS8-F1
#
_cell.length_a   1.000
_cell.length_b   1.000
_cell.length_c   1.000
_cell.angle_alpha   90.00
_cell.angle_beta   90.00
_cell.angle_gamma   90.00
#
_symmetry.space_group_name_H-M   'P 1'
#
loop_
_entity.id
_entity.type
_entity.pdbx_description
1 polymer ?
#
loop_
_entity_poly.entity_id
_entity_poly.type
_entity_poly.pdbx_seq_one_letter_code
_entity_poly.pdbx_strand_id
1 'polypeptide(L)'
;LVNLFLRSPVDADGNARPIDVYPTAGGERAYEAWMDYTMAAFDLEAEAAPRDRCHAEGLNPTAITVDPGSYAVAEVEVKSLPGAGFYDQFFAVNVSRLLGSETK
;
A
#
# COMPACT_ATOMS: atom_id res chain seq x y z
N LEU A 1 12.73 8.84 3.74
CA LEU A 1 11.87 8.66 2.56
C LEU A 1 11.42 7.20 2.56
N VAL A 2 10.12 6.94 2.39
CA VAL A 2 9.61 5.57 2.25
C VAL A 2 9.13 5.38 0.81
N ASN A 3 9.42 4.22 0.24
CA ASN A 3 8.85 3.80 -1.03
C ASN A 3 7.75 2.79 -0.72
N LEU A 4 6.55 3.05 -1.21
CA LEU A 4 5.37 2.19 -1.03
C LEU A 4 5.10 1.46 -2.34
N PHE A 5 4.88 0.15 -2.26
CA PHE A 5 4.59 -0.70 -3.40
C PHE A 5 3.33 -1.51 -3.09
N LEU A 6 2.35 -1.41 -3.96
CA LEU A 6 1.15 -2.23 -3.90
C LEU A 6 1.13 -3.21 -5.08
N ARG A 7 0.72 -4.44 -4.81
CA ARG A 7 0.49 -5.45 -5.85
C ARG A 7 -0.74 -6.27 -5.54
N SER A 8 -1.44 -6.71 -6.58
CA SER A 8 -2.44 -7.75 -6.41
C SER A 8 -1.76 -9.08 -6.05
N PRO A 9 -2.45 -9.98 -5.33
CA PRO A 9 -2.09 -11.38 -5.34
C PRO A 9 -2.09 -11.92 -6.77
N VAL A 10 -1.43 -13.06 -6.91
CA VAL A 10 -1.39 -13.84 -8.14
C VAL A 10 -2.83 -14.24 -8.52
N ASP A 11 -3.24 -13.87 -9.73
CA ASP A 11 -4.53 -14.26 -10.31
C ASP A 11 -4.52 -15.73 -10.78
N ALA A 12 -5.66 -16.21 -11.29
CA ALA A 12 -5.80 -17.60 -11.76
C ALA A 12 -4.83 -17.95 -12.91
N ASP A 13 -4.32 -16.94 -13.63
CA ASP A 13 -3.38 -17.10 -14.74
C ASP A 13 -1.92 -17.00 -14.27
N GLY A 14 -1.68 -16.86 -12.96
CA GLY A 14 -0.34 -16.77 -12.40
C GLY A 14 0.25 -15.35 -12.40
N ASN A 15 -0.54 -14.31 -12.67
CA ASN A 15 -0.05 -12.94 -12.78
C ASN A 15 -0.38 -12.12 -11.52
N ALA A 16 0.64 -11.50 -10.93
CA ALA A 16 0.47 -10.41 -9.97
C ALA A 16 0.61 -9.08 -10.70
N ARG A 17 -0.30 -8.12 -10.44
CA ARG A 17 -0.33 -6.82 -11.13
C ARG A 17 0.09 -5.71 -10.16
N PRO A 18 0.98 -4.78 -10.55
CA PRO A 18 1.28 -3.61 -9.75
C PRO A 18 0.03 -2.73 -9.65
N ILE A 19 -0.13 -2.07 -8.51
CA ILE A 19 -1.16 -1.05 -8.28
C ILE A 19 -0.43 0.26 -8.03
N ASP A 20 -0.76 1.28 -8.83
CA ASP A 20 -0.12 2.59 -8.69
C ASP A 20 -0.56 3.29 -7.40
N VAL A 21 0.41 3.94 -6.74
CA VAL A 21 0.24 4.67 -5.48
C VAL A 21 0.49 6.15 -5.71
N TYR A 22 -0.45 6.99 -5.30
CA TYR A 22 -0.40 8.43 -5.51
C TYR A 22 -0.49 9.17 -4.18
N PRO A 23 0.28 10.25 -3.96
CA PRO A 23 0.11 11.07 -2.77
C PRO A 23 -1.26 11.77 -2.79
N THR A 24 -1.95 11.77 -1.66
CA THR A 24 -3.19 12.53 -1.48
C THR A 24 -2.88 14.03 -1.54
N ALA A 25 -3.66 14.79 -2.33
CA ALA A 25 -3.48 16.23 -2.43
C ALA A 25 -3.64 16.92 -1.07
N GLY A 26 -2.56 17.55 -0.58
CA GLY A 26 -2.55 18.23 0.73
C GLY A 26 -2.48 17.29 1.94
N GLY A 27 -2.43 15.98 1.74
CA GLY A 27 -2.25 14.99 2.80
C GLY A 27 -0.76 14.77 3.10
N GLU A 28 -0.33 15.02 4.33
CA GLU A 28 1.01 14.65 4.76
C GLU A 28 1.06 13.13 5.01
N ARG A 29 1.93 12.42 4.29
CA ARG A 29 2.12 10.95 4.40
C ARG A 29 0.84 10.13 4.14
N ALA A 30 -0.13 10.70 3.43
CA ALA A 30 -1.35 10.01 2.99
C ALA A 30 -1.30 9.77 1.49
N TYR A 31 -1.76 8.59 1.07
CA TYR A 31 -1.71 8.12 -0.31
C TYR A 31 -3.03 7.46 -0.70
N GLU A 32 -3.28 7.44 -2.00
CA GLU A 32 -4.43 6.81 -2.63
C GLU A 32 -3.96 5.84 -3.71
N ALA A 33 -4.70 4.74 -3.84
CA ALA A 33 -4.47 3.73 -4.87
C ALA A 33 -5.81 3.15 -5.32
N TRP A 34 -5.87 2.71 -6.58
CA TRP A 34 -7.09 2.16 -7.18
C TRP A 34 -6.83 0.79 -7.77
N MET A 35 -7.52 -0.20 -7.22
CA MET A 35 -7.58 -1.55 -7.76
C MET A 35 -8.64 -1.63 -8.87
N ASP A 36 -8.30 -2.33 -9.94
CA ASP A 36 -9.28 -2.70 -10.96
C ASP A 36 -10.34 -3.65 -10.38
N TYR A 37 -11.53 -3.68 -10.99
CA TYR A 37 -12.66 -4.49 -10.54
C TYR A 37 -12.37 -5.99 -10.55
N THR A 38 -11.40 -6.43 -11.36
CA THR A 38 -10.91 -7.82 -11.45
C THR A 38 -10.05 -8.24 -10.26
N MET A 39 -9.45 -7.31 -9.53
CA MET A 39 -8.60 -7.59 -8.37
C MET A 39 -9.45 -7.72 -7.11
N ALA A 40 -9.22 -8.77 -6.32
CA ALA A 40 -9.98 -8.99 -5.07
C ALA A 40 -9.24 -8.54 -3.81
N ALA A 41 -7.90 -8.51 -3.86
CA ALA A 41 -7.07 -8.17 -2.72
C ALA A 41 -5.76 -7.51 -3.17
N PHE A 42 -4.99 -6.96 -2.23
CA PHE A 42 -3.67 -6.41 -2.45
C PHE A 42 -2.70 -6.76 -1.31
N ASP A 43 -1.42 -6.83 -1.62
CA ASP A 43 -0.32 -6.82 -0.66
C ASP A 43 0.34 -5.44 -0.65
N LEU A 44 0.72 -4.98 0.54
CA LEU A 44 1.51 -3.76 0.73
C LEU A 44 2.93 -4.12 1.12
N GLU A 45 3.88 -3.60 0.36
CA GLU A 45 5.30 -3.63 0.67
C GLU A 45 5.81 -2.20 0.86
N ALA A 46 6.73 -2.01 1.80
CA ALA A 46 7.36 -0.73 2.02
C ALA A 46 8.86 -0.89 2.22
N GLU A 47 9.61 0.04 1.63
CA GLU A 47 11.04 0.15 1.84
C GLU A 47 11.36 1.52 2.45
N ALA A 48 11.94 1.52 3.64
CA ALA A 48 12.41 2.73 4.30
C ALA A 48 13.85 3.07 3.88
N ALA A 49 14.09 4.34 3.57
CA ALA A 49 15.41 4.87 3.25
C ALA A 49 15.72 6.17 4.04
N PRO A 50 16.97 6.34 4.53
CA PRO A 50 18.09 5.42 4.37
C PRO A 50 18.06 4.26 5.39
N ARG A 51 18.40 3.05 4.94
CA ARG A 51 18.24 1.79 5.68
C ARG A 51 19.07 1.70 6.99
N ASP A 52 20.09 2.54 7.13
CA ASP A 52 20.95 2.64 8.31
C ASP A 52 20.36 3.55 9.41
N ARG A 53 19.23 4.21 9.14
CA ARG A 53 18.58 5.13 10.09
C ARG A 53 17.11 4.82 10.36
N CYS A 54 16.46 4.04 9.51
CA CYS A 54 15.09 3.62 9.74
C CYS A 54 14.76 2.30 9.04
N HIS A 55 13.68 1.67 9.48
CA HIS A 55 13.08 0.50 8.85
C HIS A 55 11.56 0.61 8.87
N ALA A 56 10.90 -0.06 7.91
CA ALA A 56 9.45 -0.12 7.84
C ALA A 56 8.93 -1.32 8.67
N GLU A 57 7.87 -1.10 9.43
CA GLU A 57 7.11 -2.07 10.21
C GLU A 57 5.60 -1.92 9.94
N GLY A 58 4.79 -2.84 10.48
CA GLY A 58 3.33 -2.80 10.36
C GLY A 58 2.80 -3.29 9.01
N LEU A 59 3.65 -3.88 8.17
CA LEU A 59 3.21 -4.52 6.93
C LEU A 59 2.38 -5.76 7.26
N ASN A 60 1.16 -5.80 6.74
CA ASN A 60 0.30 -6.97 6.90
C ASN A 60 0.95 -8.17 6.22
N PRO A 61 1.16 -9.30 6.93
CA PRO A 61 1.80 -10.49 6.34
C PRO A 61 0.90 -11.22 5.34
N THR A 62 -0.34 -10.75 5.17
CA THR A 62 -1.38 -11.36 4.34
C THR A 62 -2.07 -10.29 3.51
N ALA A 63 -2.45 -10.67 2.29
CA ALA A 63 -3.23 -9.83 1.39
C ALA A 63 -4.51 -9.29 2.05
N ILE A 64 -4.82 -8.04 1.77
CA ILE A 64 -6.02 -7.35 2.26
C ILE A 64 -7.09 -7.43 1.17
N THR A 65 -8.20 -8.09 1.49
CA THR A 65 -9.37 -8.19 0.59
C THR A 65 -10.17 -6.89 0.60
N VAL A 66 -10.63 -6.47 -0.57
CA VAL A 66 -11.48 -5.27 -0.74
C VAL A 66 -12.71 -5.64 -1.56
N ASP A 67 -13.89 -5.40 -1.00
CA ASP A 67 -15.16 -5.62 -1.70
C ASP A 67 -15.34 -4.61 -2.86
N PRO A 68 -16.02 -4.99 -3.95
CA PRO A 68 -16.27 -4.07 -5.07
C PRO A 68 -16.94 -2.77 -4.60
N GLY A 69 -16.39 -1.61 -5.01
CA GLY A 69 -16.90 -0.30 -4.60
C GLY A 69 -16.58 0.11 -3.17
N SER A 70 -15.79 -0.69 -2.46
CA SER A 70 -15.30 -0.38 -1.11
C SER A 70 -13.83 0.03 -1.16
N TYR A 71 -13.29 0.38 0.00
CA TYR A 71 -11.89 0.68 0.19
C TYR A 71 -11.36 0.05 1.48
N ALA A 72 -10.06 -0.11 1.55
CA ALA A 72 -9.34 -0.46 2.77
C ALA A 72 -8.20 0.54 2.99
N VAL A 73 -7.89 0.81 4.25
CA VAL A 73 -6.72 1.60 4.62
C VAL A 73 -5.63 0.64 5.09
N ALA A 74 -4.48 0.72 4.43
CA ALA A 74 -3.28 0.04 4.86
C ALA A 74 -2.30 1.05 5.44
N GLU A 75 -1.67 0.70 6.56
CA GLU A 75 -0.77 1.59 7.29
C GLU A 75 0.65 1.00 7.31
N VAL A 76 1.64 1.89 7.26
CA VAL A 76 3.05 1.55 7.41
C VAL A 76 3.64 2.47 8.46
N GLU A 77 4.28 1.88 9.45
CA GLU A 77 5.07 2.62 10.42
C GLU A 77 6.54 2.58 9.97
N VAL A 78 7.17 3.74 9.84
CA VAL A 78 8.61 3.85 9.61
C VAL A 78 9.25 4.23 10.93
N LYS A 79 9.91 3.27 11.56
CA LYS A 79 10.59 3.49 12.83
C LYS A 79 11.99 4.02 12.63
N SER A 80 12.33 5.00 13.46
CA SER A 80 13.68 5.49 13.57
C SER A 80 14.56 4.48 14.32
N LEU A 81 15.79 4.30 13.86
CA LEU A 81 16.79 3.56 14.61
C LEU A 81 17.37 4.44 15.73
N PRO A 82 17.85 3.83 16.84
CA PRO A 82 18.45 4.59 17.93
C PRO A 82 19.56 5.53 17.44
N GLY A 83 19.46 6.81 17.79
CA GLY A 83 20.44 7.83 17.39
C GLY A 83 20.24 8.44 16.00
N ALA A 84 19.17 8.08 15.27
CA ALA A 84 18.88 8.62 13.94
C ALA A 84 18.40 10.09 13.95
N GLY A 85 17.90 10.57 15.09
CA GLY A 85 17.56 11.98 15.29
C GLY A 85 16.23 12.44 14.68
N PHE A 86 15.31 11.52 14.37
CA PHE A 86 13.94 11.82 13.94
C PHE A 86 12.94 10.88 14.62
N TYR A 87 11.66 11.27 14.61
CA TYR A 87 10.57 10.49 15.19
C TYR A 87 10.00 9.49 14.20
N ASP A 88 9.35 8.46 14.74
CA ASP A 88 8.61 7.46 13.97
C ASP A 88 7.52 8.13 13.13
N GLN A 89 7.31 7.61 11.92
CA GLN A 89 6.41 8.20 10.93
C GLN A 89 5.36 7.18 10.50
N PHE A 90 4.12 7.63 10.39
CA PHE A 90 3.01 6.80 9.93
C PHE A 90 2.61 7.22 8.52
N PHE A 91 2.43 6.23 7.66
CA PHE A 91 2.00 6.40 6.29
C PHE A 91 0.71 5.60 6.10
N ALA A 92 -0.29 6.23 5.50
CA ALA A 92 -1.57 5.58 5.23
C ALA A 92 -1.82 5.53 3.72
N VAL A 93 -2.26 4.38 3.22
CA VAL A 93 -2.65 4.20 1.82
C VAL A 93 -4.11 3.77 1.78
N ASN A 94 -4.96 4.62 1.22
CA ASN A 94 -6.35 4.30 0.95
C ASN A 94 -6.44 3.58 -0.40
N VAL A 95 -6.74 2.28 -0.36
CA VAL A 95 -6.84 1.42 -1.54
C VAL A 95 -8.29 1.15 -1.84
N SER A 96 -8.80 1.77 -2.91
CA SER A 96 -10.19 1.62 -3.36
C SER A 96 -10.29 0.59 -4.47
N ARG A 97 -11.31 -0.27 -4.44
CA ARG A 97 -11.62 -1.18 -5.54
C ARG A 97 -12.74 -0.61 -6.41
N LEU A 98 -12.45 -0.42 -7.69
CA LEU A 98 -13.42 0.11 -8.64
C LEU A 98 -14.61 -0.85 -8.82
N LEU A 99 -15.80 -0.27 -9.02
CA LEU A 99 -16.99 -1.01 -9.44
C LEU A 99 -16.93 -1.27 -10.95
N GLY A 100 -17.19 -2.50 -11.35
CA GLY A 100 -17.25 -2.85 -12.75
C GLY A 100 -17.53 -4.34 -12.94
N SER A 101 -17.91 -4.67 -14.16
CA SER A 101 -17.89 -6.04 -14.68
C SER A 101 -17.24 -6.01 -16.05
N GLU A 102 -16.58 -7.10 -16.44
CA GLU A 102 -16.14 -7.26 -17.83
C GLU A 102 -17.36 -7.11 -18.75
N THR A 103 -17.27 -6.19 -19.70
CA THR A 103 -18.20 -6.15 -20.83
C THR A 103 -17.69 -7.18 -21.84
N LYS A 104 -18.51 -8.20 -22.11
CA LYS A 104 -18.22 -9.25 -23.10
C LYS A 104 -18.50 -8.78 -24.52
#